data_AF-A0A3R9MNK4-F1
#
_entry.id   AF-A0A3R9MNK4-F1
#
_cell.length_a   1.000
_cell.length_b   1.000
_cell.length_c   1.000
_cell.angle_alpha   90.00
_cell.angle_beta   90.00
_cell.angle_gamma   90.00
#
_symmetry.space_group_name_H-M   'P 1'
#
loop_
_entity.id
_entity.type
_entity.pdbx_description
1 polymer ?
#
loop_
_entity_poly.entity_id
_entity_poly.type
_entity_poly.pdbx_seq_one_letter_code
_entity_poly.pdbx_strand_id
1 'polypeptide(L)'
;MRSALDYVLLHEATHVVDAALKLNPAYAATGQQLDSAAAKPFTAGIWKSRTLPVAGWHHALLLQIPFRRGGRALPISDAAQVYSLLQQKPFVSLYGSSWSEDLAELVTVAYFTRKQQPFRIVLRRSDQQIWAYESM
;
A
#
# COMPACT_ATOMS: atom_id res chain seq x y z
N MET A 1 22.94 6.38 -7.74
CA MET A 1 21.78 6.30 -6.82
C MET A 1 20.56 6.81 -7.56
N ARG A 2 19.39 6.18 -7.40
CA ARG A 2 18.13 6.74 -7.86
C ARG A 2 17.61 7.69 -6.79
N SER A 3 16.97 8.77 -7.22
CA SER A 3 16.46 9.79 -6.32
C SER A 3 15.09 9.39 -5.77
N ALA A 4 14.68 10.03 -4.66
CA ALA A 4 13.30 9.94 -4.19
C ALA A 4 12.30 10.42 -5.26
N LEU A 5 12.73 11.32 -6.15
CA LEU A 5 11.91 11.78 -7.27
C LEU A 5 11.62 10.65 -8.27
N ASP A 6 12.57 9.76 -8.53
CA ASP A 6 12.34 8.60 -9.42
C ASP A 6 11.27 7.66 -8.85
N TYR A 7 11.21 7.52 -7.52
CA TYR A 7 10.19 6.74 -6.83
C TYR A 7 8.82 7.36 -7.03
N VAL A 8 8.69 8.66 -6.71
CA VAL A 8 7.43 9.40 -6.84
C VAL A 8 6.95 9.41 -8.30
N LEU A 9 7.84 9.70 -9.25
CA LEU A 9 7.47 9.73 -10.66
C LEU A 9 6.99 8.37 -11.16
N LEU A 10 7.60 7.27 -10.72
CA LEU A 10 7.14 5.93 -11.08
C LEU A 10 5.77 5.60 -10.46
N HIS A 11 5.55 5.98 -9.20
CA HIS A 11 4.26 5.84 -8.54
C HIS A 11 3.17 6.60 -9.31
N GLU A 12 3.37 7.90 -9.55
CA GLU A 12 2.39 8.75 -10.23
C GLU A 12 2.16 8.35 -11.70
N ALA A 13 3.23 7.96 -12.41
CA ALA A 13 3.09 7.46 -13.77
C ALA A 13 2.27 6.15 -13.83
N THR A 14 2.34 5.32 -12.79
CA THR A 14 1.54 4.08 -12.72
C THR A 14 0.05 4.40 -12.67
N HIS A 15 -0.38 5.48 -12.00
CA HIS A 15 -1.78 5.92 -12.04
C HIS A 15 -2.23 6.30 -13.44
N VAL A 16 -1.38 6.97 -14.22
CA VAL A 16 -1.67 7.32 -15.63
C VAL A 16 -1.82 6.06 -16.48
N VAL A 17 -0.93 5.08 -16.30
CA VAL A 17 -1.00 3.79 -17.02
C VAL A 17 -2.25 3.00 -16.62
N ASP A 18 -2.58 2.95 -15.33
CA ASP A 18 -3.80 2.31 -14.83
C ASP A 18 -5.04 2.94 -15.47
N ALA A 19 -5.13 4.27 -15.49
CA ALA A 19 -6.25 4.99 -16.11
C ALA A 19 -6.36 4.71 -17.63
N ALA A 20 -5.23 4.67 -18.34
CA ALA A 20 -5.21 4.43 -19.78
C ALA A 20 -5.57 2.98 -20.14
N LEU A 21 -5.07 2.00 -19.38
CA LEU A 21 -5.23 0.57 -19.65
C LEU A 21 -6.40 -0.07 -18.89
N LYS A 22 -7.01 0.64 -17.94
CA LYS A 22 -8.11 0.18 -17.08
C LYS A 22 -7.74 -1.10 -16.32
N LEU A 23 -6.56 -1.09 -15.68
CA LEU A 23 -6.03 -2.25 -14.95
C LEU A 23 -6.84 -2.52 -13.68
N ASN A 24 -7.30 -1.46 -13.02
CA ASN A 24 -8.24 -1.49 -11.90
C ASN A 24 -9.64 -1.05 -12.33
N PRO A 25 -10.68 -1.38 -11.55
CA PRO A 25 -12.02 -0.86 -11.80
C PRO A 25 -12.06 0.68 -11.73
N ALA A 26 -12.71 1.31 -12.71
CA ALA A 26 -12.76 2.75 -12.88
C ALA A 26 -13.79 3.42 -11.96
N TYR A 27 -13.42 4.56 -11.35
CA TYR A 27 -14.28 5.33 -10.44
C TYR A 27 -14.25 6.82 -10.80
N ALA A 28 -15.39 7.49 -10.65
CA ALA A 28 -15.50 8.94 -10.71
C ALA A 28 -14.88 9.58 -9.46
N ALA A 29 -14.54 10.86 -9.56
CA ALA A 29 -14.10 11.66 -8.41
C ALA A 29 -15.12 11.67 -7.26
N THR A 30 -16.40 11.49 -7.58
CA THR A 30 -17.51 11.38 -6.60
C THR A 30 -17.58 10.01 -5.90
N GLY A 31 -16.69 9.07 -6.23
CA GLY A 31 -16.69 7.71 -5.71
C GLY A 31 -17.68 6.77 -6.39
N GLN A 32 -18.39 7.22 -7.43
CA GLN A 32 -19.24 6.37 -8.25
C GLN A 32 -18.39 5.45 -9.12
N GLN A 33 -18.65 4.15 -9.09
CA GLN A 33 -18.01 3.21 -10.02
C GLN A 33 -18.51 3.45 -11.45
N LEU A 34 -17.57 3.54 -12.40
CA LEU A 34 -17.81 3.90 -13.80
C LEU A 34 -17.79 2.71 -14.76
N ASP A 35 -17.24 1.57 -14.34
CA ASP A 35 -17.20 0.35 -15.13
C ASP A 35 -17.96 -0.80 -14.46
N SER A 36 -18.13 -1.91 -15.20
CA SER A 36 -18.80 -3.10 -14.67
C SER A 36 -18.11 -3.57 -13.39
N ALA A 37 -18.88 -3.86 -12.35
CA ALA A 37 -18.45 -4.32 -11.03
C ALA A 37 -17.61 -5.62 -10.98
N ALA A 38 -17.25 -6.18 -12.14
CA ALA A 38 -16.37 -7.33 -12.22
C ALA A 38 -14.97 -6.95 -11.73
N ALA A 39 -14.51 -7.67 -10.71
CA ALA A 39 -13.14 -7.52 -10.22
C ALA A 39 -12.14 -7.75 -11.37
N LYS A 40 -11.16 -6.86 -11.49
CA LYS A 40 -10.02 -7.04 -12.40
C LYS A 40 -9.01 -7.99 -11.77
N PRO A 41 -8.14 -8.65 -12.56
CA PRO A 41 -7.19 -9.65 -12.04
C PRO A 41 -6.38 -9.17 -10.83
N PHE A 42 -5.92 -7.91 -10.82
CA PHE A 42 -5.19 -7.33 -9.69
C PHE A 42 -6.05 -7.22 -8.41
N THR A 43 -7.30 -6.82 -8.55
CA THR A 43 -8.22 -6.56 -7.42
C THR A 43 -8.95 -7.81 -6.92
N ALA A 44 -9.03 -8.86 -7.74
CA ALA A 44 -9.83 -10.05 -7.49
C ALA A 44 -9.37 -10.78 -6.22
N GLY A 45 -10.30 -11.02 -5.30
CA GLY A 45 -10.03 -11.71 -4.03
C GLY A 45 -9.22 -10.90 -3.00
N ILE A 46 -8.80 -9.69 -3.34
CA ILE A 46 -8.05 -8.78 -2.44
C ILE A 46 -8.95 -7.65 -1.96
N TRP A 47 -9.68 -7.02 -2.89
CA TRP A 47 -10.48 -5.82 -2.65
C TRP A 47 -11.98 -6.11 -2.73
N LYS A 48 -12.74 -5.64 -1.73
CA LYS A 48 -14.22 -5.64 -1.74
C LYS A 48 -14.76 -4.37 -2.41
N SER A 49 -14.10 -3.24 -2.19
CA SER A 49 -14.35 -1.96 -2.86
C SER A 49 -13.05 -1.18 -2.96
N ARG A 50 -13.08 -0.01 -3.62
CA ARG A 50 -11.89 0.83 -3.84
C ARG A 50 -10.98 0.96 -2.61
N THR A 51 -11.54 1.19 -1.41
CA THR A 51 -10.77 1.47 -0.19
C THR A 51 -10.93 0.42 0.91
N LEU A 52 -11.61 -0.70 0.60
CA LEU A 52 -11.90 -1.75 1.57
C LEU A 52 -11.44 -3.11 1.05
N PRO A 53 -10.46 -3.76 1.70
CA PRO A 53 -10.09 -5.13 1.38
C PRO A 53 -11.23 -6.11 1.64
N VAL A 54 -11.11 -7.35 1.18
CA VAL A 54 -12.00 -8.43 1.62
C VAL A 54 -11.77 -8.77 3.10
N ALA A 55 -12.76 -9.40 3.75
CA ALA A 55 -12.74 -9.68 5.19
C ALA A 55 -11.48 -10.44 5.65
N GLY A 56 -10.97 -11.37 4.84
CA GLY A 56 -9.74 -12.13 5.15
C GLY A 56 -8.49 -11.25 5.32
N TRP A 57 -8.48 -10.05 4.75
CA TRP A 57 -7.37 -9.11 4.87
C TRP A 57 -7.63 -7.98 5.88
N HIS A 58 -8.76 -8.00 6.59
CA HIS A 58 -9.05 -7.00 7.63
C HIS A 58 -8.18 -7.22 8.87
N HIS A 59 -7.87 -6.12 9.55
CA HIS A 59 -7.39 -6.16 10.93
C HIS A 59 -7.77 -4.83 11.59
N ALA A 60 -8.36 -4.88 12.79
CA ALA A 60 -8.89 -3.68 13.45
C ALA A 60 -7.83 -2.58 13.63
N LEU A 61 -6.59 -2.95 13.94
CA LEU A 61 -5.48 -2.01 14.07
C LEU A 61 -5.11 -1.33 12.74
N LEU A 62 -5.09 -2.09 11.64
CA LEU A 62 -4.70 -1.57 10.31
C LEU A 62 -5.80 -0.72 9.65
N LEU A 63 -7.05 -0.87 10.10
CA LEU A 63 -8.15 -0.01 9.67
C LEU A 63 -8.17 1.33 10.43
N GLN A 64 -7.41 1.47 11.52
CA GLN A 64 -7.34 2.69 12.33
C GLN A 64 -6.16 3.61 11.97
N ILE A 65 -5.26 3.18 11.08
CA ILE A 65 -4.08 3.98 10.69
C ILE A 65 -4.48 5.28 9.97
N PRO A 66 -3.65 6.34 10.00
CA PRO A 66 -3.99 7.64 9.42
C PRO A 66 -4.34 7.63 7.93
N PHE A 67 -3.82 6.65 7.18
CA PHE A 67 -4.08 6.50 5.74
C PHE A 67 -5.48 5.94 5.42
N ARG A 68 -6.29 5.62 6.44
CA ARG A 68 -7.68 5.17 6.30
C ARG A 68 -8.63 6.32 6.58
N ARG A 69 -9.79 6.33 5.91
CA ARG A 69 -10.86 7.29 6.20
C ARG A 69 -11.29 7.14 7.66
N GLY A 70 -11.16 8.23 8.44
CA GLY A 70 -11.47 8.23 9.87
C GLY A 70 -10.37 7.60 10.75
N GLY A 71 -9.21 7.29 10.18
CA GLY A 71 -8.04 6.83 10.91
C GLY A 71 -7.41 7.92 11.77
N ARG A 72 -6.50 7.52 12.65
CA ARG A 72 -5.81 8.38 13.62
C ARG A 72 -4.35 7.99 13.78
N ALA A 73 -3.55 8.91 14.30
CA ALA A 73 -2.21 8.57 14.75
C ALA A 73 -2.30 7.47 15.82
N LEU A 74 -1.54 6.38 15.61
CA LEU A 74 -1.44 5.30 16.58
C LEU A 74 -0.26 5.55 17.52
N PRO A 75 -0.33 5.08 18.78
CA PRO A 75 0.81 5.09 19.68
C PRO A 75 2.01 4.36 19.08
N ILE A 76 3.22 4.85 19.35
CA ILE A 76 4.48 4.21 18.88
C ILE A 76 4.64 2.78 19.41
N SER A 77 4.01 2.45 20.55
CA SER A 77 3.97 1.08 21.09
C SER A 77 3.36 0.08 20.12
N ASP A 78 2.46 0.52 19.25
CA ASP A 78 1.72 -0.35 18.34
C ASP A 78 2.50 -0.60 17.04
N ALA A 79 3.59 0.15 16.80
CA ALA A 79 4.33 0.12 15.54
C ALA A 79 4.81 -1.28 15.17
N ALA A 80 5.44 -2.01 16.09
CA ALA A 80 5.92 -3.37 15.84
C ALA A 80 4.78 -4.32 15.43
N GLN A 81 3.62 -4.21 16.10
CA GLN A 81 2.43 -4.99 15.77
C GLN A 81 1.87 -4.61 14.40
N VAL A 82 1.80 -3.31 14.08
CA VAL A 82 1.35 -2.79 12.78
C VAL A 82 2.19 -3.38 11.64
N TYR A 83 3.52 -3.32 11.74
CA TYR A 83 4.39 -3.85 10.69
C TYR A 83 4.35 -5.38 10.60
N SER A 84 4.29 -6.09 11.73
CA SER A 84 4.12 -7.55 11.75
C SER A 84 2.80 -7.99 11.08
N LEU A 85 1.71 -7.25 11.29
CA LEU A 85 0.43 -7.51 10.64
C LEU A 85 0.46 -7.20 9.15
N LEU A 86 1.17 -6.14 8.74
CA LEU A 86 1.33 -5.80 7.33
C LEU A 86 2.06 -6.91 6.57
N GLN A 87 3.12 -7.50 7.17
CA GLN A 87 3.88 -8.59 6.57
C GLN A 87 3.04 -9.84 6.25
N GLN A 88 1.90 -10.02 6.91
CA GLN A 88 0.99 -11.14 6.71
C GLN A 88 -0.08 -10.85 5.64
N LYS A 89 0.00 -9.70 4.97
CA LYS A 89 -1.01 -9.21 4.02
C LYS A 89 -0.39 -9.00 2.64
N PRO A 90 -1.20 -8.98 1.57
CA PRO A 90 -0.73 -8.77 0.21
C PRO A 90 -0.37 -7.30 -0.10
N PHE A 91 -0.13 -6.47 0.91
CA PHE A 91 0.08 -5.03 0.77
C PHE A 91 1.55 -4.69 1.00
N VAL A 92 2.14 -3.93 0.09
CA VAL A 92 3.56 -3.53 0.19
C VAL A 92 3.82 -2.37 1.14
N SER A 93 2.78 -1.60 1.50
CA SER A 93 2.89 -0.47 2.41
C SER A 93 1.59 -0.24 3.17
N LEU A 94 1.68 0.54 4.25
CA LEU A 94 0.51 1.04 4.99
C LEU A 94 -0.27 2.11 4.21
N TYR A 95 0.41 2.77 3.27
CA TYR A 95 -0.21 3.70 2.33
C TYR A 95 -1.12 2.96 1.33
N GLY A 96 -0.75 1.71 1.02
CA GLY A 96 -1.57 0.74 0.30
C GLY A 96 -2.85 0.41 1.05
N SER A 97 -3.89 1.20 0.79
CA SER A 97 -5.18 1.11 1.44
C SER A 97 -6.34 1.41 0.48
N SER A 98 -6.00 1.56 -0.81
CA SER A 98 -6.94 1.53 -1.92
C SER A 98 -6.26 0.89 -3.13
N TRP A 99 -7.02 0.18 -3.97
CA TRP A 99 -6.39 -0.62 -5.04
C TRP A 99 -5.52 0.16 -6.02
N SER A 100 -5.76 1.47 -6.21
CA SER A 100 -5.00 2.30 -7.16
C SER A 100 -3.65 2.65 -6.58
N GLU A 101 -3.64 3.11 -5.34
CA GLU A 101 -2.40 3.36 -4.58
C GLU A 101 -1.61 2.06 -4.41
N ASP A 102 -2.28 0.94 -4.16
CA ASP A 102 -1.65 -0.37 -4.05
C ASP A 102 -0.93 -0.79 -5.33
N LEU A 103 -1.56 -0.60 -6.50
CA LEU A 103 -0.94 -0.94 -7.77
C LEU A 103 0.30 -0.07 -8.01
N ALA A 104 0.16 1.25 -7.83
CA ALA A 104 1.25 2.20 -8.00
C ALA A 104 2.42 1.92 -7.05
N GLU A 105 2.12 1.63 -5.79
CA GLU A 105 3.13 1.32 -4.79
C GLU A 105 3.79 -0.03 -5.04
N LEU A 106 3.03 -1.06 -5.39
CA LEU A 106 3.57 -2.39 -5.70
C LEU A 106 4.52 -2.33 -6.90
N VAL A 107 4.13 -1.64 -7.97
CA VAL A 107 4.98 -1.47 -9.16
C VAL A 107 6.27 -0.75 -8.79
N THR A 108 6.17 0.31 -7.99
CA THR A 108 7.32 1.12 -7.60
C THR A 108 8.28 0.32 -6.70
N VAL A 109 7.77 -0.28 -5.62
CA VAL A 109 8.57 -1.12 -4.72
C VAL A 109 9.18 -2.29 -5.47
N ALA A 110 8.40 -3.00 -6.29
CA ALA A 110 8.92 -4.13 -7.06
C ALA A 110 10.04 -3.71 -8.04
N TYR A 111 9.90 -2.55 -8.69
CA TYR A 111 10.93 -2.03 -9.58
C TYR A 111 12.23 -1.70 -8.82
N PHE A 112 12.13 -1.01 -7.69
CA PHE A 112 13.30 -0.63 -6.89
C PHE A 112 13.97 -1.84 -6.21
N THR A 113 13.19 -2.79 -5.69
CA THR A 113 13.71 -4.03 -5.10
C THR A 113 14.39 -4.92 -6.14
N ARG A 114 13.81 -5.09 -7.35
CA ARG A 114 14.44 -5.85 -8.45
C ARG A 114 15.74 -5.22 -8.95
N LYS A 115 15.97 -3.93 -8.67
CA LYS A 115 17.23 -3.24 -8.97
C LYS A 115 18.30 -3.47 -7.90
N GLN A 116 18.09 -4.44 -6.99
CA GLN A 116 19.02 -4.78 -5.90
C GLN A 116 19.38 -3.54 -5.08
N GLN A 117 18.39 -2.72 -4.76
CA GLN A 117 18.54 -1.64 -3.79
C GLN A 117 17.96 -2.13 -2.47
N PRO A 118 18.74 -2.90 -1.68
CA PRO A 118 18.26 -3.39 -0.40
C PRO A 118 17.92 -2.18 0.49
N PHE A 119 16.78 -2.27 1.17
CA PHE A 119 16.34 -1.30 2.13
C PHE A 119 16.17 -1.95 3.51
N ARG A 120 16.38 -1.14 4.55
CA ARG A 120 16.22 -1.55 5.93
C ARG A 120 15.23 -0.62 6.61
N ILE A 121 14.21 -1.19 7.23
CA ILE A 121 13.31 -0.46 8.11
C ILE A 121 13.83 -0.63 9.53
N VAL A 122 14.02 0.47 10.26
CA VAL A 122 14.46 0.44 11.65
C VAL A 122 13.45 1.21 12.49
N LEU A 123 12.89 0.54 13.49
CA LEU A 123 12.11 1.21 14.53
C LEU A 123 13.03 1.51 15.70
N ARG A 124 13.07 2.77 16.12
CA ARG A 124 13.83 3.23 17.28
C ARG A 124 12.92 3.90 18.29
N ARG A 125 13.23 3.70 19.58
CA ARG A 125 12.70 4.49 20.70
C ARG A 125 13.89 5.19 21.34
N SER A 126 13.95 6.51 21.19
CA SER A 126 15.20 7.26 21.43
C SER A 126 16.34 6.67 20.58
N ASP A 127 17.50 6.37 21.17
CA ASP A 127 18.64 5.79 20.46
C ASP A 127 18.61 4.25 20.36
N GLN A 128 17.65 3.59 21.01
CA GLN A 128 17.57 2.14 21.04
C GLN A 128 16.74 1.60 19.86
N GLN A 129 17.34 0.69 19.07
CA GLN A 129 16.60 -0.09 18.08
C GLN A 129 15.66 -1.07 18.79
N ILE A 130 14.36 -0.97 18.51
CA ILE A 130 13.32 -1.86 19.06
C ILE A 130 12.89 -2.95 18.07
N TRP A 131 13.08 -2.72 16.76
CA TRP A 131 12.79 -3.70 15.71
C TRP A 131 13.50 -3.30 14.41
N ALA A 132 13.79 -4.27 13.56
CA ALA A 132 14.27 -4.00 12.20
C ALA A 132 13.73 -5.04 11.20
N TYR A 133 13.64 -4.62 9.95
CA TYR A 133 13.40 -5.46 8.80
C TYR A 133 14.45 -5.17 7.73
N GLU A 134 14.96 -6.23 7.10
CA GLU A 134 15.91 -6.16 5.99
C GLU A 134 15.25 -6.79 4.77
N SER A 135 15.22 -6.06 3.65
CA SER A 135 14.85 -6.64 2.37
C SER A 135 16.00 -7.51 1.87
N MET A 136 15.72 -8.78 1.54
CA MET A 136 16.68 -9.67 0.87
C MET A 136 17.08 -9.14 -0.51
#